data_AF-A0A0W1IH77-F1
#
_entry.id   AF-A0A0W1IH77-F1
#
_cell.length_a   1.000
_cell.length_b   1.000
_cell.length_c   1.000
_cell.angle_alpha   90.00
_cell.angle_beta   90.00
_cell.angle_gamma   90.00
#
_symmetry.space_group_name_H-M   'P 1'
#
loop_
_entity.id
_entity.type
_entity.pdbx_description
1 polymer ?
#
loop_
_entity_poly.entity_id
_entity_poly.type
_entity_poly.pdbx_seq_one_letter_code
_entity_poly.pdbx_strand_id
1 'polypeptide(L)'
;MSSSCPLSVFDLDRTLTIYGTWSPFLLFAARRRAPWRLVFAPLVVGLMAAYKARLLTRKQLKQAMQRLMLGSAVDLDLVTDLVDAYAEHSIANNIHADAIASIAAERAAGRRVVIASAAHLFYLEALAERLGVADRRPKDRHA
;
A
#
# COMPACT_ATOMS: atom_id res chain seq x y z
N MET A 1 24.97 -29.25 0.11
CA MET A 1 25.38 -27.84 -0.02
C MET A 1 24.10 -27.03 -0.22
N SER A 2 23.64 -26.27 0.78
CA SER A 2 22.51 -25.35 0.55
C SER A 2 23.02 -24.24 -0.36
N SER A 3 22.66 -24.29 -1.64
CA SER A 3 22.92 -23.20 -2.58
C SER A 3 22.22 -21.96 -2.04
N SER A 4 22.99 -21.00 -1.52
CA SER A 4 22.48 -19.71 -1.08
C SER A 4 22.06 -18.91 -2.32
N CYS A 5 20.80 -19.05 -2.74
CA CYS A 5 20.22 -18.20 -3.76
C CYS A 5 20.26 -16.74 -3.24
N PRO A 6 20.96 -15.82 -3.94
CA PRO A 6 21.05 -14.45 -3.49
C PRO A 6 19.67 -13.79 -3.46
N LEU A 7 19.44 -12.96 -2.43
CA LEU A 7 18.15 -12.36 -2.09
C LEU A 7 18.18 -10.86 -2.38
N SER A 8 17.13 -10.35 -3.04
CA SER A 8 16.92 -8.92 -3.28
C SER A 8 15.65 -8.47 -2.58
N VAL A 9 15.78 -7.50 -1.68
CA VAL A 9 14.69 -7.01 -0.84
C VAL A 9 14.32 -5.59 -1.24
N PHE A 10 13.05 -5.37 -1.56
CA PHE A 10 12.50 -4.07 -1.93
C PHE A 10 11.56 -3.55 -0.85
N ASP A 11 11.63 -2.26 -0.54
CA ASP A 11 10.59 -1.56 0.22
C ASP A 11 9.50 -1.04 -0.71
N LEU A 12 8.26 -0.92 -0.24
CA LEU A 12 7.14 -0.46 -1.07
C LEU A 12 7.02 1.07 -1.06
N ASP A 13 6.60 1.63 0.08
CA ASP A 13 6.22 3.03 0.22
C ASP A 13 7.40 3.97 -0.06
N ARG A 14 7.24 4.88 -1.02
CA ARG A 14 8.26 5.83 -1.49
C ARG A 14 9.58 5.19 -1.98
N THR A 15 9.58 3.90 -2.28
CA THR A 15 10.72 3.19 -2.89
C THR A 15 10.30 2.56 -4.22
N LEU A 16 9.40 1.57 -4.19
CA LEU A 16 8.73 1.11 -5.41
C LEU A 16 7.65 2.11 -5.85
N THR A 17 6.95 2.70 -4.88
CA THR A 17 5.89 3.67 -5.16
C THR A 17 6.39 5.11 -5.18
N ILE A 18 5.78 5.99 -5.97
CA ILE A 18 6.10 7.42 -6.05
C ILE A 18 5.71 8.14 -4.75
N TYR A 19 4.52 7.83 -4.22
CA TYR A 19 4.01 8.32 -2.95
C TYR A 19 3.46 7.16 -2.11
N GLY A 20 3.34 7.38 -0.80
CA GLY A 20 2.88 6.34 0.13
C GLY A 20 1.47 5.82 -0.20
N THR A 21 1.21 4.55 0.10
CA THR A 21 0.02 3.82 -0.36
C THR A 21 -1.28 4.12 0.38
N TRP A 22 -1.22 4.55 1.65
CA TRP A 22 -2.42 4.63 2.50
C TRP A 22 -3.42 5.74 2.09
N SER A 23 -2.95 6.98 1.94
CA SER A 23 -3.85 8.10 1.59
C SER A 23 -4.45 7.97 0.19
N PRO A 24 -3.70 7.59 -0.86
CA PRO A 24 -4.26 7.34 -2.19
C PRO A 24 -5.25 6.18 -2.19
N PHE A 25 -4.99 5.10 -1.44
CA PHE A 25 -5.96 4.01 -1.28
C PHE A 25 -7.29 4.52 -0.72
N LEU A 26 -7.28 5.30 0.35
CA LEU A 26 -8.51 5.84 0.94
C LEU A 26 -9.25 6.78 -0.03
N LEU A 27 -8.52 7.60 -0.78
CA LEU A 27 -9.13 8.50 -1.77
C LEU A 27 -9.75 7.72 -2.93
N PHE A 28 -9.01 6.74 -3.47
CA PHE A 28 -9.47 5.85 -4.53
C PHE A 28 -10.73 5.09 -4.09
N ALA A 29 -10.68 4.53 -2.89
CA ALA A 29 -11.76 3.75 -2.32
C ALA A 29 -13.03 4.60 -2.06
N ALA A 30 -12.87 5.78 -1.45
CA ALA A 30 -13.97 6.71 -1.26
C ALA A 30 -14.57 7.14 -2.60
N ARG A 31 -13.75 7.49 -3.59
CA ARG A 31 -14.23 7.89 -4.93
C ARG A 31 -15.03 6.79 -5.62
N ARG A 32 -14.61 5.52 -5.48
CA ARG A 32 -15.27 4.37 -6.14
C ARG A 32 -16.54 3.90 -5.42
N ARG A 33 -16.61 4.02 -4.09
CA ARG A 33 -17.70 3.44 -3.28
C ARG A 33 -18.66 4.47 -2.70
N ALA A 34 -18.16 5.61 -2.26
CA ALA A 34 -18.93 6.62 -1.56
C ALA A 34 -18.37 8.02 -1.84
N PRO A 35 -18.48 8.51 -3.10
CA PRO A 35 -17.81 9.75 -3.53
C PRO A 35 -18.24 10.96 -2.72
N TRP A 36 -19.44 10.95 -2.12
CA TRP A 36 -19.90 11.99 -1.20
C TRP A 36 -18.97 12.17 0.02
N ARG A 37 -18.26 11.11 0.46
CA ARG A 37 -17.29 11.18 1.56
C ARG A 37 -16.06 12.01 1.22
N LEU A 38 -15.81 12.30 -0.05
CA LEU A 38 -14.72 13.20 -0.48
C LEU A 38 -14.91 14.62 0.07
N VAL A 39 -16.12 15.01 0.48
CA VAL A 39 -16.38 16.25 1.22
C VAL A 39 -15.55 16.35 2.51
N PHE A 40 -15.14 15.21 3.07
CA PHE A 40 -14.32 15.15 4.27
C PHE A 40 -12.81 15.21 4.01
N ALA A 41 -12.36 15.32 2.75
CA ALA A 41 -10.95 15.45 2.43
C ALA A 41 -10.24 16.61 3.17
N PRO A 42 -10.86 17.80 3.36
CA PRO A 42 -10.27 18.86 4.20
C PRO A 42 -10.06 18.43 5.65
N LEU A 43 -10.97 17.63 6.22
CA LEU A 43 -10.82 17.09 7.58
C LEU A 43 -9.68 16.06 7.66
N VAL A 44 -9.46 15.26 6.61
CA VAL A 44 -8.28 14.39 6.50
C VAL A 44 -6.99 15.21 6.53
N VAL A 45 -6.94 16.35 5.82
CA VAL A 45 -5.80 17.28 5.87
C VAL A 45 -5.59 17.82 7.30
N GLY A 46 -6.67 18.18 7.98
CA GLY A 46 -6.63 18.57 9.40
C GLY A 46 -6.05 17.47 10.31
N LEU A 47 -6.45 16.21 10.12
CA LEU A 47 -5.91 15.08 10.87
C LEU A 47 -4.41 14.86 10.60
N MET A 48 -3.97 15.00 9.35
CA MET A 48 -2.54 14.92 9.00
C MET A 48 -1.73 16.05 9.66
N ALA A 49 -2.29 17.27 9.71
CA ALA A 49 -1.68 18.39 10.41
C ALA A 49 -1.58 18.13 11.92
N ALA A 50 -2.64 17.61 12.56
CA ALA A 50 -2.64 17.24 13.96
C ALA A 50 -1.61 16.14 14.29
N TYR A 51 -1.46 15.15 13.41
CA TYR A 51 -0.39 14.15 13.51
C TYR A 51 1.01 14.78 13.43
N LYS A 52 1.23 15.71 12.48
CA LYS A 52 2.50 16.43 12.37
C LYS A 52 2.79 17.28 13.61
N ALA A 53 1.75 17.83 14.23
CA ALA A 53 1.82 18.54 15.52
C ALA A 53 1.98 17.60 16.74
N ARG A 54 2.13 16.28 16.53
CA ARG A 54 2.26 15.23 17.56
C ARG A 54 1.05 15.12 18.51
N LEU A 55 -0.11 15.60 18.08
CA LEU A 55 -1.37 15.50 18.83
C LEU A 55 -2.07 14.14 18.62
N LEU A 56 -1.69 13.42 17.57
CA LEU A 56 -2.23 12.10 17.23
C LEU A 56 -1.08 11.09 17.08
N THR A 57 -1.35 9.86 17.48
CA THR A 57 -0.50 8.72 17.13
C THR A 57 -0.76 8.25 15.69
N ARG A 58 0.18 7.50 15.10
CA ARG A 58 0.01 6.89 13.77
C ARG A 58 -1.24 6.00 13.70
N LYS A 59 -1.53 5.27 14.79
CA LYS A 59 -2.71 4.40 14.91
C LYS A 59 -4.00 5.22 14.88
N GLN A 60 -4.09 6.27 15.70
CA GLN A 60 -5.27 7.15 15.75
C GLN A 60 -5.51 7.86 14.42
N LEU A 61 -4.46 8.36 13.77
CA LEU A 61 -4.56 8.98 12.45
C LEU A 61 -5.18 8.01 11.44
N LYS A 62 -4.62 6.80 11.31
CA LYS A 62 -5.11 5.81 10.34
C LYS A 62 -6.57 5.41 10.60
N GLN A 63 -6.94 5.17 11.86
CA GLN A 63 -8.31 4.81 12.23
C GLN A 63 -9.31 5.94 11.91
N ALA A 64 -8.95 7.20 12.22
CA ALA A 64 -9.80 8.34 11.92
C ALA A 64 -9.97 8.53 10.40
N MET A 65 -8.88 8.46 9.63
CA MET A 65 -8.93 8.55 8.17
C MET A 65 -9.77 7.43 7.56
N GLN A 66 -9.61 6.18 8.01
CA GLN A 66 -10.41 5.05 7.55
C GLN A 66 -11.89 5.27 7.84
N ARG A 67 -12.25 5.65 9.07
CA ARG A 67 -13.65 5.86 9.45
C ARG A 67 -14.32 6.96 8.62
N LEU A 68 -13.57 7.99 8.30
CA LEU A 68 -14.04 9.13 7.52
C LEU A 68 -14.24 8.77 6.05
N MET A 69 -13.27 8.07 5.45
CA MET A 69 -13.25 7.79 4.01
C MET A 69 -13.99 6.49 3.63
N LEU A 70 -14.02 5.49 4.51
CA LEU A 70 -14.63 4.17 4.26
C LEU A 70 -15.83 3.87 5.16
N GLY A 71 -15.97 4.57 6.29
CA GLY A 71 -16.99 4.25 7.30
C GLY A 71 -16.49 3.30 8.39
N SER A 72 -17.40 2.90 9.28
CA SER A 72 -17.09 2.05 10.44
C SER A 72 -17.10 0.55 10.14
N ALA A 73 -17.70 0.14 9.02
CA ALA A 73 -17.75 -1.23 8.55
C ALA A 73 -17.49 -1.24 7.04
N VAL A 74 -16.65 -2.18 6.60
CA VAL A 74 -16.40 -2.42 5.18
C VAL A 74 -16.59 -3.92 4.98
N ASP A 75 -17.45 -4.26 4.01
CA ASP A 75 -17.68 -5.64 3.59
C ASP A 75 -16.39 -6.24 3.01
N LEU A 76 -16.07 -7.49 3.35
CA LEU A 76 -14.79 -8.11 2.99
C LEU A 76 -14.69 -8.39 1.50
N ASP A 77 -15.75 -8.88 0.87
CA ASP A 77 -15.79 -9.13 -0.58
C ASP A 77 -15.61 -7.81 -1.34
N LEU A 78 -16.23 -6.76 -0.80
CA LEU A 78 -16.12 -5.40 -1.30
C LEU A 78 -14.69 -4.84 -1.21
N VAL A 79 -13.94 -5.20 -0.17
CA VAL A 79 -12.53 -4.84 0.00
C VAL A 79 -11.68 -5.53 -1.05
N THR A 80 -11.89 -6.83 -1.32
CA THR A 80 -11.08 -7.60 -2.27
C THR A 80 -11.10 -6.98 -3.67
N ASP A 81 -12.30 -6.75 -4.23
CA ASP A 81 -12.45 -6.08 -5.54
C ASP A 81 -11.79 -4.70 -5.59
N LEU A 82 -11.87 -3.97 -4.47
CA LEU A 82 -11.35 -2.62 -4.37
C LEU A 82 -9.83 -2.61 -4.32
N VAL A 83 -9.25 -3.61 -3.64
CA VAL A 83 -7.82 -3.82 -3.53
C VAL A 83 -7.22 -4.21 -4.87
N ASP A 84 -7.88 -5.08 -5.63
CA ASP A 84 -7.46 -5.45 -6.98
C ASP A 84 -7.46 -4.25 -7.93
N ALA A 85 -8.58 -3.51 -7.95
CA ALA A 85 -8.67 -2.31 -8.77
C ALA A 85 -7.66 -1.22 -8.34
N TYR A 86 -7.36 -1.13 -7.04
CA TYR A 86 -6.35 -0.20 -6.54
C TYR A 86 -4.94 -0.64 -6.93
N ALA A 87 -4.64 -1.93 -6.92
CA ALA A 87 -3.33 -2.45 -7.32
C ALA A 87 -3.04 -2.15 -8.79
N GLU A 88 -4.02 -2.33 -9.68
CA GLU A 88 -3.93 -1.92 -11.09
C GLU A 88 -3.72 -0.42 -11.23
N HIS A 89 -4.53 0.38 -10.53
CA HIS A 89 -4.40 1.83 -10.53
C HIS A 89 -3.01 2.29 -10.04
N SER A 90 -2.48 1.65 -9.01
CA SER A 90 -1.19 1.96 -8.42
C SER A 90 -0.03 1.55 -9.32
N ILE A 91 -0.12 0.43 -10.05
CA ILE A 91 0.91 0.08 -11.04
C ILE A 91 0.97 1.11 -12.16
N ALA A 92 -0.20 1.57 -12.63
CA ALA A 92 -0.27 2.54 -13.72
C ALA A 92 0.15 3.96 -13.30
N ASN A 93 -0.10 4.37 -12.04
CA ASN A 93 -0.01 5.79 -11.65
C ASN A 93 0.88 6.08 -10.44
N ASN A 94 1.31 5.05 -9.69
CA ASN A 94 2.02 5.24 -8.42
C ASN A 94 3.23 4.30 -8.26
N ILE A 95 3.61 3.50 -9.25
CA ILE A 95 4.85 2.71 -9.20
C ILE A 95 5.86 3.29 -10.20
N HIS A 96 7.11 3.42 -9.77
CA HIS A 96 8.19 3.85 -10.66
C HIS A 96 8.44 2.80 -11.75
N ALA A 97 8.48 3.21 -13.01
CA ALA A 97 8.80 2.32 -14.13
C ALA A 97 10.17 1.63 -13.94
N ASP A 98 11.16 2.38 -13.43
CA ASP A 98 12.50 1.87 -13.11
C ASP A 98 12.47 0.80 -12.01
N ALA A 99 11.53 0.89 -11.09
CA ALA A 99 11.36 -0.09 -10.01
C ALA A 99 10.82 -1.42 -10.56
N ILE A 100 9.88 -1.36 -11.52
CA ILE A 100 9.39 -2.55 -12.24
C ILE A 100 10.55 -3.18 -13.03
N ALA A 101 11.33 -2.37 -13.75
CA ALA A 101 12.49 -2.84 -14.49
C ALA A 101 13.55 -3.48 -13.58
N SER A 102 13.81 -2.89 -12.41
CA SER A 102 14.76 -3.43 -11.42
C SER A 102 14.30 -4.78 -10.86
N ILE A 103 13.02 -4.92 -10.52
CA ILE A 103 12.46 -6.22 -10.09
C ILE A 103 12.63 -7.26 -11.19
N ALA A 104 12.34 -6.91 -12.45
CA ALA A 104 12.48 -7.81 -13.58
C ALA A 104 13.95 -8.23 -13.80
N ALA A 105 14.90 -7.30 -13.72
CA ALA A 105 16.32 -7.56 -13.86
C ALA A 105 16.86 -8.48 -12.76
N GLU A 106 16.47 -8.25 -11.51
CA GLU A 106 16.88 -9.08 -10.38
C GLU A 106 16.34 -10.51 -10.49
N ARG A 107 15.11 -10.67 -10.97
CA ARG A 107 14.54 -11.99 -11.29
C ARG A 107 15.28 -12.66 -12.45
N ALA A 108 15.59 -11.93 -13.51
CA ALA A 108 16.36 -12.45 -14.65
C ALA A 108 17.78 -12.87 -14.26
N ALA A 109 18.36 -12.22 -13.25
CA ALA A 109 19.64 -12.61 -12.64
C ALA A 109 19.55 -13.85 -11.74
N GLY A 110 18.38 -14.50 -11.65
CA GLY A 110 18.16 -15.72 -10.85
C GLY A 110 18.09 -15.47 -9.34
N ARG A 111 17.87 -14.21 -8.90
CA ARG A 111 17.74 -13.87 -7.49
C ARG A 111 16.32 -14.09 -6.99
N ARG A 112 16.19 -14.44 -5.71
CA ARG A 112 14.90 -14.43 -5.02
C ARG A 112 14.56 -12.99 -4.67
N VAL A 113 13.46 -12.47 -5.21
CA VAL A 113 12.97 -11.13 -4.90
C VAL A 113 11.93 -11.18 -3.78
N VAL A 114 12.03 -10.25 -2.83
CA VAL A 114 11.11 -10.10 -1.70
C VAL A 114 10.67 -8.64 -1.59
N ILE A 115 9.38 -8.40 -1.34
CA ILE A 115 8.90 -7.07 -0.91
C ILE A 115 8.72 -7.08 0.61
N ALA A 116 9.45 -6.22 1.30
CA ALA A 116 9.37 -6.02 2.74
C ALA A 116 8.84 -4.63 3.05
N SER A 117 7.58 -4.51 3.50
CA SER A 117 6.94 -3.21 3.74
C SER A 117 6.08 -3.17 5.00
N ALA A 118 5.97 -2.00 5.64
CA ALA A 118 5.04 -1.74 6.75
C ALA A 118 3.64 -1.31 6.27
N ALA A 119 3.38 -1.43 4.97
CA ALA A 119 2.09 -1.14 4.37
C ALA A 119 1.08 -2.25 4.71
N HIS A 120 -0.22 -1.98 4.57
CA HIS A 120 -1.24 -2.97 4.92
C HIS A 120 -1.16 -4.18 3.99
N LEU A 121 -1.26 -5.38 4.59
CA LEU A 121 -1.02 -6.64 3.90
C LEU A 121 -1.89 -6.77 2.65
N PHE A 122 -3.20 -6.49 2.75
CA PHE A 122 -4.16 -6.72 1.67
C PHE A 122 -3.75 -6.12 0.32
N TYR A 123 -3.32 -4.84 0.25
CA TYR A 123 -2.86 -4.26 -1.02
C TYR A 123 -1.39 -4.58 -1.31
N LEU A 124 -0.56 -4.87 -0.29
CA LEU A 124 0.80 -5.35 -0.50
C LEU A 124 0.78 -6.69 -1.26
N GLU A 125 -0.14 -7.59 -0.92
CA GLU A 125 -0.31 -8.88 -1.60
C GLU A 125 -0.71 -8.68 -3.06
N ALA A 126 -1.75 -7.89 -3.29
CA ALA A 126 -2.26 -7.62 -4.63
C ALA A 126 -1.23 -6.91 -5.52
N LEU A 127 -0.39 -6.03 -4.95
CA LEU A 127 0.72 -5.38 -5.67
C LEU A 127 1.88 -6.34 -5.93
N ALA A 128 2.27 -7.13 -4.94
CA ALA A 128 3.36 -8.10 -5.08
C ALA A 128 3.06 -9.15 -6.16
N GLU A 129 1.83 -9.65 -6.19
CA GLU A 129 1.36 -10.61 -7.19
C GLU A 129 1.48 -10.04 -8.61
N ARG A 130 0.99 -8.81 -8.81
CA ARG A 130 1.06 -8.13 -10.11
C ARG A 130 2.48 -7.72 -10.51
N LEU A 131 3.38 -7.53 -9.55
CA LEU A 131 4.82 -7.33 -9.79
C LEU A 131 5.59 -8.65 -9.99
N GLY A 132 4.92 -9.80 -9.92
CA GLY A 132 5.53 -11.12 -10.08
C GLY A 132 6.47 -11.51 -8.93
N VAL A 133 6.24 -10.99 -7.72
CA VAL A 133 7.04 -11.26 -6.52
C VAL A 133 6.30 -12.22 -5.60
N ALA A 134 6.85 -13.42 -5.43
CA ALA A 134 6.21 -14.51 -4.67
C ALA A 134 6.38 -14.40 -3.15
N ASP A 135 7.45 -13.77 -2.67
CA ASP A 135 7.73 -13.66 -1.23
C ASP A 135 7.51 -12.22 -0.75
N ARG A 136 6.62 -12.07 0.22
CA ARG A 136 6.17 -10.79 0.76
C ARG A 136 6.11 -10.88 2.26
N ARG A 137 6.71 -9.91 2.94
CA ARG A 137 6.70 -9.87 4.41
C ARG A 137 6.31 -8.48 4.91
N PRO A 138 5.30 -8.37 5.78
CA PRO A 138 5.10 -7.15 6.52
C PRO A 138 6.34 -6.90 7.40
N LYS A 139 6.85 -5.67 7.41
CA LYS A 139 8.01 -5.28 8.24
C LYS A 139 7.73 -5.40 9.75
N ASP A 140 6.45 -5.43 10.14
CA ASP A 140 6.03 -5.34 11.53
C ASP A 140 5.07 -6.51 11.87
N ARG A 141 5.47 -7.44 12.76
CA ARG A 141 4.53 -8.32 13.50
C ARG A 141 4.06 -7.54 14.73
N HIS A 142 3.07 -6.67 14.57
CA HIS A 142 2.34 -6.14 15.71
C HIS A 142 0.87 -6.55 15.60
N ALA A 143 0.52 -7.52 16.45
CA ALA A 143 -0.83 -7.81 16.91
C ALA A 143 -1.45 -6.58 17.60
#